data_AF-A0AA42GSL9-F1
#
_entry.id   AF-A0AA42GSL9-F1
#
_cell.length_a   1.000
_cell.length_b   1.000
_cell.length_c   1.000
_cell.angle_alpha   90.00
_cell.angle_beta   90.00
_cell.angle_gamma   90.00
#
_symmetry.space_group_name_H-M   'P 1'
#
loop_
_entity.id
_entity.type
_entity.pdbx_description
1 polymer ?
#
loop_
_entity_poly.entity_id
_entity_poly.type
_entity_poly.pdbx_seq_one_letter_code
_entity_poly.pdbx_strand_id
1 'polypeptide(L)'
;MKTLCIYHGNCADGFGAAWVVRHALGDKNVEFYPAAYGKPAPDVAGRSVIIVDFSYPLETLQQMVEIGTSILVIDHHKTAAEALAQLPKAPSSFLLWMESHDQLAAHFDMKRSGAGMTWDFFFPATPRPALINHIEDRDLWQFKMEGTREVMAAVFSYPQDFATWDRLMFDDIDRLWLDGLAIDRKQQKDIADLVGSNSRLMVIGGVSVPAINLPHTMASDAGHMLSQGQPFAAIYWDTAEARQFSLRSTDEGLDVGEIAKQYGGGGHRNAAGFKVPGDHELVTGHIPAQLESTMESPDLRAALAEVTECLRLALTQGEVSASRAGRALQAAGELLGENLDGGEV
;
A
#
# COMPACT_ATOMS: atom_id res chain seq x y z
N MET A 1 28.18 17.49 -1.92
CA MET A 1 27.50 16.42 -1.14
C MET A 1 27.02 15.35 -2.12
N LYS A 2 26.76 14.12 -1.65
CA LYS A 2 26.13 13.10 -2.51
C LYS A 2 24.69 13.49 -2.82
N THR A 3 24.22 13.20 -4.03
CA THR A 3 22.80 13.27 -4.37
C THR A 3 22.01 12.34 -3.45
N LEU A 4 20.84 12.76 -2.98
CA LEU A 4 19.92 11.91 -2.22
C LEU A 4 18.88 11.34 -3.17
N CYS A 5 18.82 10.02 -3.29
CA CYS A 5 17.73 9.31 -3.95
C CYS A 5 16.72 8.85 -2.90
N ILE A 6 15.53 9.42 -2.93
CA ILE A 6 14.39 9.00 -2.10
C ILE A 6 13.51 8.12 -2.99
N TYR A 7 13.10 6.97 -2.49
CA TYR A 7 12.29 6.04 -3.28
C TYR A 7 11.23 5.36 -2.41
N HIS A 8 10.16 4.86 -3.02
CA HIS A 8 9.17 4.09 -2.28
C HIS A 8 9.76 2.75 -1.81
N GLY A 9 9.79 2.54 -0.49
CA GLY A 9 10.40 1.36 0.12
C GLY A 9 9.53 0.11 0.00
N ASN A 10 10.18 -1.06 0.01
CA ASN A 10 9.52 -2.38 0.07
C ASN A 10 8.58 -2.68 -1.13
N CYS A 11 8.82 -2.07 -2.29
CA CYS A 11 8.21 -2.45 -3.57
C CYS A 11 9.29 -2.65 -4.65
N ALA A 12 9.01 -3.50 -5.65
CA ALA A 12 9.95 -3.74 -6.75
C ALA A 12 10.09 -2.52 -7.67
N ASP A 13 9.03 -1.72 -7.83
CA ASP A 13 9.05 -0.55 -8.70
C ASP A 13 9.97 0.54 -8.15
N GLY A 14 9.74 1.00 -6.93
CA GLY A 14 10.60 1.97 -6.24
C GLY A 14 12.04 1.51 -6.04
N PHE A 15 12.26 0.23 -5.71
CA PHE A 15 13.64 -0.28 -5.63
C PHE A 15 14.30 -0.38 -7.01
N GLY A 16 13.55 -0.78 -8.04
CA GLY A 16 13.99 -0.76 -9.43
C GLY A 16 14.37 0.65 -9.89
N ALA A 17 13.54 1.64 -9.58
CA ALA A 17 13.80 3.05 -9.88
C ALA A 17 15.05 3.57 -9.14
N ALA A 18 15.21 3.24 -7.86
CA ALA A 18 16.43 3.57 -7.10
C ALA A 18 17.68 2.92 -7.71
N TRP A 19 17.56 1.66 -8.17
CA TRP A 19 18.64 0.97 -8.88
C TRP A 19 19.02 1.70 -10.17
N VAL A 20 18.05 2.20 -10.94
CA VAL A 20 18.33 3.02 -12.15
C VAL A 20 19.11 4.27 -11.79
N VAL A 21 18.71 5.01 -10.75
CA VAL A 21 19.44 6.22 -10.30
C VAL A 21 20.88 5.86 -9.90
N ARG A 22 21.08 4.74 -9.18
CA ARG A 22 22.41 4.23 -8.83
C ARG A 22 23.23 3.92 -10.07
N HIS A 23 22.64 3.25 -11.06
CA HIS A 23 23.29 2.86 -12.29
C HIS A 23 23.73 4.08 -13.11
N ALA A 24 22.89 5.12 -13.18
CA ALA A 24 23.18 6.34 -13.93
C ALA A 24 24.24 7.24 -13.28
N LEU A 25 24.17 7.42 -11.96
CA LEU A 25 25.03 8.38 -11.26
C LEU A 25 26.25 7.76 -10.60
N GLY A 26 26.25 6.44 -10.39
CA GLY A 26 27.30 5.71 -9.69
C GLY A 26 27.09 5.65 -8.17
N ASP A 27 27.40 4.49 -7.59
CA ASP A 27 27.22 4.14 -6.17
C ASP A 27 27.90 5.12 -5.18
N LYS A 28 29.05 5.67 -5.57
CA LYS A 28 29.80 6.63 -4.75
C LYS A 28 29.17 8.02 -4.72
N ASN A 29 28.29 8.34 -5.65
CA ASN A 29 27.72 9.68 -5.83
C ASN A 29 26.30 9.84 -5.27
N VAL A 30 25.67 8.73 -4.88
CA VAL A 30 24.27 8.71 -4.41
C VAL A 30 24.19 8.10 -3.02
N GLU A 31 23.27 8.62 -2.22
CA GLU A 31 22.78 8.01 -0.99
C GLU A 31 21.29 7.70 -1.15
N PHE A 32 20.82 6.61 -0.55
CA PHE A 32 19.48 6.09 -0.79
C PHE A 32 18.66 6.12 0.50
N TYR A 33 17.43 6.61 0.40
CA TYR A 33 16.49 6.65 1.52
C TYR A 33 15.15 5.97 1.14
N PRO A 34 14.82 4.82 1.74
CA PRO A 34 13.52 4.18 1.54
C PRO A 34 12.43 4.95 2.28
N ALA A 35 11.59 5.66 1.54
CA ALA A 35 10.46 6.40 2.06
C ALA A 35 9.21 5.52 2.20
N ALA A 36 8.35 5.93 3.14
CA ALA A 36 7.02 5.36 3.33
C ALA A 36 6.04 6.50 3.63
N TYR A 37 4.80 6.38 3.14
CA TYR A 37 3.77 7.40 3.35
C TYR A 37 3.49 7.65 4.84
N GLY A 38 3.29 8.93 5.18
CA GLY A 38 3.05 9.38 6.55
C GLY A 38 4.29 9.39 7.45
N LYS A 39 5.49 9.13 6.91
CA LYS A 39 6.76 9.39 7.60
C LYS A 39 7.32 10.75 7.17
N PRO A 40 8.05 11.45 8.06
CA PRO A 40 8.67 12.73 7.72
C PRO A 40 9.74 12.56 6.63
N ALA A 41 9.97 13.62 5.88
CA ALA A 41 11.08 13.69 4.94
C ALA A 41 12.43 13.63 5.68
N PRO A 42 13.47 13.02 5.07
CA PRO A 42 14.83 13.02 5.63
C PRO A 42 15.47 14.42 5.52
N ASP A 43 16.64 14.59 6.14
CA ASP A 43 17.45 15.80 5.95
C ASP A 43 17.98 15.89 4.52
N VAL A 44 17.74 17.05 3.88
CA VAL A 44 18.10 17.36 2.50
C VAL A 44 19.00 18.59 2.37
N ALA A 45 19.46 19.15 3.50
CA ALA A 45 20.22 20.40 3.52
C ALA A 45 21.45 20.38 2.59
N GLY A 46 21.49 21.29 1.62
CA GLY A 46 22.58 21.44 0.67
C GLY A 46 22.73 20.29 -0.34
N ARG A 47 21.70 19.45 -0.52
CA ARG A 47 21.73 18.29 -1.42
C ARG A 47 20.82 18.49 -2.63
N SER A 48 21.24 17.94 -3.78
CA SER A 48 20.31 17.61 -4.85
C SER A 48 19.54 16.34 -4.48
N VAL A 49 18.24 16.35 -4.66
CA VAL A 49 17.31 15.28 -4.29
C VAL A 49 16.59 14.78 -5.54
N ILE A 50 16.55 13.47 -5.71
CA ILE A 50 15.77 12.79 -6.74
C ILE A 50 14.81 11.86 -6.03
N ILE A 51 13.52 12.08 -6.21
CA ILE A 51 12.45 11.27 -5.64
C ILE A 51 11.87 10.42 -6.76
N VAL A 52 11.87 9.09 -6.60
CA VAL A 52 11.40 8.14 -7.62
C VAL A 52 10.35 7.19 -7.06
N ASP A 53 9.30 6.91 -7.85
CA ASP A 53 8.15 6.07 -7.44
C ASP A 53 7.46 6.54 -6.14
N PHE A 54 7.63 7.82 -5.79
CA PHE A 54 7.14 8.36 -4.53
C PHE A 54 6.98 9.88 -4.65
N SER A 55 6.07 10.43 -3.84
CA SER A 55 5.89 11.86 -3.71
C SER A 55 5.56 12.23 -2.26
N TYR A 56 6.25 13.25 -1.73
CA TYR A 56 5.81 13.93 -0.52
C TYR A 56 4.69 14.94 -0.85
N PRO A 57 3.87 15.33 0.14
CA PRO A 57 2.93 16.44 -0.02
C PRO A 57 3.64 17.72 -0.48
N LEU A 58 2.90 18.56 -1.21
CA LEU A 58 3.40 19.82 -1.76
C LEU A 58 4.13 20.69 -0.73
N GLU A 59 3.53 20.88 0.45
CA GLU A 59 4.10 21.70 1.53
C GLU A 59 5.45 21.14 2.00
N THR A 60 5.58 19.81 2.08
CA THR A 60 6.84 19.16 2.43
C THR A 60 7.88 19.36 1.34
N LEU A 61 7.52 19.24 0.06
CA LEU A 61 8.45 19.51 -1.05
C LEU A 61 8.92 20.97 -1.06
N GLN A 62 8.03 21.91 -0.73
CA GLN A 62 8.36 23.33 -0.59
C GLN A 62 9.35 23.57 0.57
N GLN A 63 9.15 22.94 1.72
CA GLN A 63 10.09 23.02 2.84
C GLN A 63 11.44 22.38 2.51
N MET A 64 11.44 21.25 1.79
CA MET A 64 12.65 20.58 1.37
C MET A 64 13.47 21.45 0.40
N VAL A 65 12.84 22.18 -0.53
CA VAL A 65 13.57 23.00 -1.51
C VAL A 65 14.20 24.25 -0.89
N GLU A 66 13.64 24.77 0.22
CA GLU A 66 14.23 25.91 0.95
C GLU A 66 15.63 25.61 1.51
N ILE A 67 15.88 24.35 1.88
CA ILE A 67 17.17 23.91 2.44
C ILE A 67 17.99 23.04 1.48
N GLY A 68 17.35 22.47 0.46
CA GLY A 68 17.98 21.66 -0.59
C GLY A 68 18.60 22.49 -1.73
N THR A 69 19.27 21.82 -2.66
CA THR A 69 19.82 22.44 -3.88
C THR A 69 18.84 22.35 -5.04
N SER A 70 18.26 21.17 -5.25
CA SER A 70 17.24 20.92 -6.26
C SER A 70 16.46 19.65 -5.91
N ILE A 71 15.20 19.56 -6.33
CA ILE A 71 14.32 18.42 -6.10
C ILE A 71 13.64 18.04 -7.41
N LEU A 72 13.93 16.83 -7.88
CA LEU A 72 13.25 16.22 -9.02
C LEU A 72 12.34 15.12 -8.52
N VAL A 73 11.06 15.16 -8.88
CA VAL A 73 10.11 14.07 -8.61
C VAL A 73 9.82 13.32 -9.92
N ILE A 74 9.96 12.00 -9.93
CA ILE A 74 9.57 11.11 -11.03
C ILE A 74 8.62 10.08 -10.44
N ASP A 75 7.33 10.19 -10.76
CA ASP A 75 6.32 9.40 -10.07
C ASP A 75 5.12 9.10 -10.98
N HIS A 76 4.39 8.04 -10.68
CA HIS A 76 3.26 7.57 -11.47
C HIS A 76 1.95 7.43 -10.66
N HIS A 77 1.96 7.84 -9.39
CA HIS A 77 0.77 7.80 -8.54
C HIS A 77 -0.23 8.91 -8.87
N LYS A 78 -1.47 8.53 -9.23
CA LYS A 78 -2.53 9.48 -9.64
C LYS A 78 -2.85 10.54 -8.58
N THR A 79 -3.03 10.12 -7.33
CA THR A 79 -3.32 11.05 -6.23
C THR A 79 -2.20 12.08 -6.04
N ALA A 80 -0.94 11.67 -6.19
CA ALA A 80 0.20 12.57 -6.11
C ALA A 80 0.25 13.53 -7.31
N ALA A 81 0.01 13.04 -8.52
CA ALA A 81 -0.04 13.86 -9.73
C ALA A 81 -1.10 14.97 -9.62
N GLU A 82 -2.28 14.66 -9.06
CA GLU A 82 -3.35 15.63 -8.80
C GLU A 82 -2.92 16.66 -7.74
N ALA A 83 -2.36 16.20 -6.61
CA ALA A 83 -1.93 17.06 -5.51
C ALA A 83 -0.76 17.98 -5.89
N LEU A 84 0.07 17.56 -6.84
CA LEU A 84 1.27 18.28 -7.28
C LEU A 84 1.11 18.94 -8.66
N ALA A 85 -0.11 19.04 -9.17
CA ALA A 85 -0.39 19.60 -10.50
C ALA A 85 0.09 21.05 -10.71
N GLN A 86 0.31 21.79 -9.61
CA GLN A 86 0.83 23.16 -9.64
C GLN A 86 2.37 23.24 -9.73
N LEU A 87 3.09 22.13 -9.56
CA LEU A 87 4.55 22.13 -9.70
C LEU A 87 4.95 22.29 -11.17
N PRO A 88 6.10 22.95 -11.45
CA PRO A 88 6.68 22.96 -12.78
C PRO A 88 6.86 21.52 -13.30
N LYS A 89 6.58 21.33 -14.59
CA LYS A 89 6.84 20.06 -15.25
C LYS A 89 8.34 19.92 -15.48
N ALA A 90 8.93 18.83 -14.99
CA ALA A 90 10.31 18.51 -15.26
C ALA A 90 10.54 18.27 -16.77
N PRO A 91 11.74 18.60 -17.29
CA PRO A 91 12.08 18.34 -18.69
C PRO A 91 12.09 16.84 -18.99
N SER A 92 12.22 16.46 -20.26
CA SER A 92 12.03 15.06 -20.69
C SER A 92 13.21 14.12 -20.42
N SER A 93 14.34 14.61 -19.92
CA SER A 93 15.51 13.79 -19.61
C SER A 93 16.36 14.41 -18.51
N PHE A 94 17.21 13.58 -17.89
CA PHE A 94 18.12 14.02 -16.83
C PHE A 94 19.14 15.06 -17.29
N LEU A 95 19.63 14.96 -18.53
CA LEU A 95 20.55 15.94 -19.09
C LEU A 95 19.89 17.33 -19.18
N LEU A 96 18.65 17.39 -19.64
CA LEU A 96 17.89 18.65 -19.72
C LEU A 96 17.53 19.19 -18.33
N TRP A 97 17.29 18.31 -17.35
CA TRP A 97 17.10 18.70 -15.95
C TRP A 97 18.34 19.38 -15.37
N MET A 98 19.52 18.85 -15.66
CA MET A 98 20.77 19.48 -15.23
C MET A 98 20.98 20.87 -15.87
N GLU A 99 20.39 21.13 -17.04
CA GLU A 99 20.49 22.40 -17.76
C GLU A 99 19.39 23.41 -17.37
N SER A 100 18.25 22.97 -16.80
CA SER A 100 17.09 23.85 -16.58
C SER A 100 17.24 24.82 -15.41
N HIS A 101 18.15 24.54 -14.47
CA HIS A 101 18.35 25.30 -13.23
C HIS A 101 17.09 25.40 -12.35
N ASP A 102 16.09 24.56 -12.58
CA ASP A 102 14.89 24.50 -11.74
C ASP A 102 15.25 23.92 -10.36
N GLN A 103 14.71 24.53 -9.30
CA GLN A 103 14.91 24.03 -7.94
C GLN A 103 13.90 22.95 -7.56
N LEU A 104 12.72 22.92 -8.17
CA LEU A 104 11.69 21.93 -7.92
C LEU A 104 10.85 21.69 -9.18
N ALA A 105 10.81 20.46 -9.65
CA ALA A 105 9.93 20.07 -10.75
C ALA A 105 9.52 18.59 -10.65
N ALA A 106 8.43 18.23 -11.32
CA ALA A 106 7.90 16.88 -11.30
C ALA A 106 7.64 16.32 -12.71
N HIS A 107 7.91 15.03 -12.90
CA HIS A 107 7.59 14.26 -14.09
C HIS A 107 6.59 13.16 -13.70
N PHE A 108 5.34 13.32 -14.13
CA PHE A 108 4.28 12.34 -13.91
C PHE A 108 3.86 11.64 -15.21
N ASP A 109 3.71 10.31 -15.16
CA ASP A 109 3.14 9.53 -16.27
C ASP A 109 2.45 8.26 -15.75
N MET A 110 1.11 8.26 -15.78
CA MET A 110 0.30 7.15 -15.28
C MET A 110 0.33 5.90 -16.17
N LYS A 111 0.99 5.95 -17.34
CA LYS A 111 1.06 4.82 -18.29
C LYS A 111 2.34 4.01 -18.15
N ARG A 112 3.25 4.43 -17.28
CA ARG A 112 4.55 3.80 -17.03
C ARG A 112 4.73 3.63 -15.53
N SER A 113 5.56 2.66 -15.16
CA SER A 113 5.97 2.43 -13.77
C SER A 113 7.05 3.41 -13.35
N GLY A 114 7.27 3.62 -12.05
CA GLY A 114 8.35 4.45 -11.53
C GLY A 114 9.73 4.03 -12.06
N ALA A 115 10.02 2.73 -12.11
CA ALA A 115 11.24 2.16 -12.65
C ALA A 115 11.39 2.40 -14.15
N GLY A 116 10.32 2.17 -14.92
CA GLY A 116 10.29 2.42 -16.36
C GLY A 116 10.47 3.90 -16.70
N MET A 117 9.77 4.79 -16.00
CA MET A 117 9.90 6.24 -16.15
C MET A 117 11.32 6.70 -15.80
N THR A 118 11.88 6.20 -14.70
CA THR A 118 13.23 6.57 -14.28
C THR A 118 14.27 6.10 -15.30
N TRP A 119 14.14 4.89 -15.85
CA TRP A 119 15.05 4.43 -16.91
C TRP A 119 15.01 5.36 -18.14
N ASP A 120 13.81 5.64 -18.66
CA ASP A 120 13.66 6.48 -19.84
C ASP A 120 14.19 7.91 -19.60
N PHE A 121 14.07 8.41 -18.38
CA PHE A 121 14.53 9.75 -18.01
C PHE A 121 16.06 9.86 -18.01
N PHE A 122 16.76 8.85 -17.49
CA PHE A 122 18.23 8.83 -17.44
C PHE A 122 18.87 8.32 -18.73
N PHE A 123 18.20 7.42 -19.45
CA PHE A 123 18.74 6.73 -20.61
C PHE A 123 17.77 6.75 -21.82
N PRO A 124 17.33 7.94 -22.30
CA PRO A 124 16.25 8.07 -23.29
C PRO A 124 16.53 7.40 -24.64
N ALA A 125 17.80 7.12 -24.96
CA ALA A 125 18.23 6.47 -26.20
C ALA A 125 18.66 5.01 -26.01
N THR A 126 18.53 4.46 -24.79
CA THR A 126 18.98 3.09 -24.46
C THR A 126 17.77 2.22 -24.15
N PRO A 127 17.65 1.03 -24.76
CA PRO A 127 16.61 0.07 -24.38
C PRO A 127 16.64 -0.25 -22.89
N ARG A 128 15.47 -0.40 -22.28
CA ARG A 128 15.33 -0.85 -20.90
C ARG A 128 15.85 -2.28 -20.73
N PRO A 129 16.49 -2.62 -19.59
CA PRO A 129 16.70 -4.02 -19.20
C PRO A 129 15.37 -4.77 -19.22
N ALA A 130 15.39 -6.03 -19.64
CA ALA A 130 14.17 -6.84 -19.72
C ALA A 130 13.40 -6.86 -18.39
N LEU A 131 14.13 -6.94 -17.28
CA LEU A 131 13.55 -6.93 -15.94
C LEU A 131 12.75 -5.65 -15.61
N ILE A 132 13.19 -4.48 -16.06
CA ILE A 132 12.44 -3.22 -15.86
C ILE A 132 11.09 -3.28 -16.59
N ASN A 133 11.03 -3.94 -17.75
CA ASN A 133 9.78 -4.11 -18.48
C ASN A 133 8.81 -5.06 -17.75
N HIS A 134 9.31 -6.16 -17.16
CA HIS A 134 8.47 -7.06 -16.35
C HIS A 134 8.00 -6.40 -15.05
N ILE A 135 8.84 -5.57 -14.42
CA ILE A 135 8.45 -4.75 -13.26
C ILE A 135 7.28 -3.84 -13.68
N GLU A 136 7.39 -3.13 -14.81
CA GLU A 136 6.32 -2.27 -15.31
C GLU A 136 5.04 -3.04 -15.64
N ASP A 137 5.16 -4.18 -16.32
CA ASP A 137 4.03 -5.01 -16.73
C ASP A 137 3.24 -5.54 -15.53
N ARG A 138 3.94 -5.91 -14.44
CA ARG A 138 3.29 -6.28 -13.17
C ARG A 138 2.73 -5.07 -12.44
N ASP A 139 3.48 -3.98 -12.37
CA ASP A 139 3.14 -2.84 -11.54
C ASP A 139 1.86 -2.15 -12.04
N LEU A 140 1.75 -1.99 -13.35
CA LEU A 140 0.54 -1.52 -14.02
C LEU A 140 -0.55 -2.60 -14.13
N TRP A 141 -0.33 -3.78 -13.57
CA TRP A 141 -1.24 -4.93 -13.55
C TRP A 141 -1.70 -5.38 -14.96
N GLN A 142 -0.81 -5.32 -15.95
CA GLN A 142 -1.13 -5.58 -17.35
C GLN A 142 -0.94 -7.05 -17.75
N PHE A 143 0.13 -7.69 -17.26
CA PHE A 143 0.49 -9.09 -17.58
C PHE A 143 0.45 -9.40 -19.09
N LYS A 144 0.93 -8.47 -19.93
CA LYS A 144 0.99 -8.64 -21.38
C LYS A 144 2.24 -9.39 -21.82
N MET A 145 3.30 -9.33 -21.01
CA MET A 145 4.53 -10.06 -21.28
C MET A 145 4.42 -11.48 -20.74
N GLU A 146 4.82 -12.45 -21.55
CA GLU A 146 4.88 -13.84 -21.15
C GLU A 146 5.85 -14.01 -19.97
N GLY A 147 5.46 -14.81 -18.98
CA GLY A 147 6.30 -15.10 -17.82
C GLY A 147 6.38 -13.99 -16.77
N THR A 148 5.69 -12.84 -16.92
CA THR A 148 5.79 -11.74 -15.93
C THR A 148 5.45 -12.18 -14.51
N ARG A 149 4.43 -13.03 -14.32
CA ARG A 149 4.05 -13.50 -12.98
C ARG A 149 5.19 -14.28 -12.33
N GLU A 150 5.78 -15.20 -13.07
CA GLU A 150 6.86 -16.05 -12.65
C GLU A 150 8.15 -15.26 -12.42
N VAL A 151 8.55 -14.43 -13.39
CA VAL A 151 9.72 -13.55 -13.26
C VAL A 151 9.59 -12.70 -12.00
N MET A 152 8.43 -12.09 -11.77
CA MET A 152 8.22 -11.26 -10.59
C MET A 152 8.15 -12.08 -9.29
N ALA A 153 7.58 -13.28 -9.31
CA ALA A 153 7.62 -14.20 -8.18
C ALA A 153 9.07 -14.58 -7.79
N ALA A 154 9.94 -14.81 -8.78
CA ALA A 154 11.37 -15.01 -8.54
C ALA A 154 12.01 -13.76 -7.94
N VAL A 155 11.81 -12.58 -8.53
CA VAL A 155 12.35 -11.30 -8.02
C VAL A 155 11.95 -11.04 -6.57
N PHE A 156 10.67 -11.24 -6.23
CA PHE A 156 10.17 -11.04 -4.87
C PHE A 156 10.71 -12.05 -3.85
N SER A 157 11.32 -13.15 -4.30
CA SER A 157 12.00 -14.11 -3.41
C SER A 157 13.40 -13.67 -2.99
N TYR A 158 13.98 -12.68 -3.66
CA TYR A 158 15.32 -12.16 -3.40
C TYR A 158 15.29 -10.91 -2.48
N PRO A 159 16.36 -10.67 -1.69
CA PRO A 159 16.48 -9.43 -0.92
C PRO A 159 16.58 -8.20 -1.83
N GLN A 160 16.00 -7.08 -1.37
CA GLN A 160 16.12 -5.77 -2.02
C GLN A 160 17.42 -5.08 -1.61
N ASP A 161 18.53 -5.60 -2.14
CA ASP A 161 19.85 -4.98 -2.03
C ASP A 161 20.48 -4.80 -3.43
N PHE A 162 21.35 -3.80 -3.57
CA PHE A 162 21.90 -3.43 -4.86
C PHE A 162 22.81 -4.51 -5.47
N ALA A 163 23.53 -5.29 -4.67
CA ALA A 163 24.41 -6.33 -5.19
C ALA A 163 23.61 -7.50 -5.78
N THR A 164 22.49 -7.83 -5.15
CA THR A 164 21.53 -8.81 -5.68
C THR A 164 20.88 -8.27 -6.95
N TRP A 165 20.36 -7.04 -6.93
CA TRP A 165 19.68 -6.46 -8.09
C TRP A 165 20.60 -6.13 -9.27
N ASP A 166 21.88 -5.85 -9.04
CA ASP A 166 22.89 -5.78 -10.11
C ASP A 166 22.94 -7.11 -10.87
N ARG A 167 22.88 -8.25 -10.18
CA ARG A 167 22.84 -9.56 -10.84
C ARG A 167 21.52 -9.75 -11.58
N LEU A 168 20.38 -9.50 -10.92
CA LEU A 168 19.06 -9.73 -11.51
C LEU A 168 18.81 -8.90 -12.78
N MET A 169 19.27 -7.63 -12.80
CA MET A 169 19.06 -6.71 -13.93
C MET A 169 19.80 -7.12 -15.20
N PHE A 170 20.86 -7.91 -15.07
CA PHE A 170 21.68 -8.39 -16.19
C PHE A 170 21.63 -9.91 -16.37
N ASP A 171 20.82 -10.61 -15.58
CA ASP A 171 20.61 -12.05 -15.74
C ASP A 171 19.73 -12.35 -16.95
N ASP A 172 19.78 -13.60 -17.40
CA ASP A 172 18.87 -14.09 -18.44
C ASP A 172 17.44 -14.14 -17.90
N ILE A 173 16.50 -13.50 -18.60
CA ILE A 173 15.10 -13.43 -18.15
C ILE A 173 14.46 -14.82 -18.11
N ASP A 174 14.91 -15.73 -18.98
CA ASP A 174 14.45 -17.13 -19.01
C ASP A 174 14.84 -17.86 -17.72
N ARG A 175 15.98 -17.50 -17.12
CA ARG A 175 16.41 -18.05 -15.82
C ARG A 175 15.46 -17.62 -14.71
N LEU A 176 15.13 -16.32 -14.65
CA LEU A 176 14.19 -15.77 -13.68
C LEU A 176 12.80 -16.36 -13.82
N TRP A 177 12.35 -16.55 -15.06
CA TRP A 177 11.10 -17.25 -15.33
C TRP A 177 11.12 -18.68 -14.76
N LEU A 178 12.14 -19.47 -15.08
CA LEU A 178 12.25 -20.85 -14.61
C LEU A 178 12.28 -20.95 -13.07
N ASP A 179 13.03 -20.07 -12.41
CA ASP A 179 13.09 -20.00 -10.94
C ASP A 179 11.73 -19.64 -10.32
N GLY A 180 10.92 -18.85 -11.04
CA GLY A 180 9.61 -18.36 -10.60
C GLY A 180 8.44 -19.35 -10.75
N LEU A 181 8.52 -20.30 -11.68
CA LEU A 181 7.41 -21.20 -12.04
C LEU A 181 6.77 -21.92 -10.83
N ALA A 182 7.60 -22.47 -9.95
CA ALA A 182 7.09 -23.19 -8.78
C ALA A 182 6.57 -22.24 -7.69
N ILE A 183 7.17 -21.05 -7.58
CA ILE A 183 6.81 -20.03 -6.60
C ILE A 183 5.43 -19.46 -6.93
N ASP A 184 5.22 -19.00 -8.16
CA ASP A 184 3.93 -18.45 -8.60
C ASP A 184 2.83 -19.52 -8.50
N ARG A 185 3.08 -20.75 -9.01
CA ARG A 185 2.09 -21.84 -8.89
C ARG A 185 1.66 -22.09 -7.44
N LYS A 186 2.60 -22.06 -6.49
CA LYS A 186 2.29 -22.25 -5.07
C LYS A 186 1.50 -21.05 -4.52
N GLN A 187 1.93 -19.83 -4.84
CA GLN A 187 1.25 -18.60 -4.42
C GLN A 187 -0.19 -18.54 -4.93
N GLN A 188 -0.43 -18.80 -6.22
CA GLN A 188 -1.77 -18.82 -6.79
C GLN A 188 -2.66 -19.88 -6.15
N LYS A 189 -2.12 -21.07 -5.87
CA LYS A 189 -2.87 -22.14 -5.18
C LYS A 189 -3.27 -21.75 -3.77
N ASP A 190 -2.35 -21.16 -3.01
CA ASP A 190 -2.62 -20.71 -1.64
C ASP A 190 -3.68 -19.62 -1.61
N ILE A 191 -3.56 -18.64 -2.50
CA ILE A 191 -4.52 -17.54 -2.61
C ILE A 191 -5.91 -18.08 -2.98
N ALA A 192 -6.01 -18.98 -3.95
CA ALA A 192 -7.29 -19.58 -4.34
C ALA A 192 -7.96 -20.32 -3.18
N ASP A 193 -7.21 -21.13 -2.43
CA ASP A 193 -7.74 -21.88 -1.28
C ASP A 193 -8.20 -20.93 -0.16
N LEU A 194 -7.41 -19.90 0.15
CA LEU A 194 -7.70 -18.94 1.21
C LEU A 194 -8.89 -18.05 0.85
N VAL A 195 -8.96 -17.55 -0.39
CA VAL A 195 -10.08 -16.74 -0.86
C VAL A 195 -11.41 -17.51 -0.77
N GLY A 196 -11.40 -18.78 -1.16
CA GLY A 196 -12.59 -19.64 -1.13
C GLY A 196 -13.08 -20.02 0.27
N SER A 197 -12.24 -19.91 1.30
CA SER A 197 -12.55 -20.37 2.67
C SER A 197 -12.64 -19.25 3.72
N ASN A 198 -11.93 -18.14 3.55
CA ASN A 198 -11.69 -17.15 4.61
C ASN A 198 -12.21 -15.74 4.31
N SER A 199 -12.94 -15.55 3.21
CA SER A 199 -13.56 -14.25 2.90
C SER A 199 -14.83 -14.01 3.74
N ARG A 200 -15.08 -12.74 4.08
CA ARG A 200 -16.28 -12.27 4.80
C ARG A 200 -16.79 -10.98 4.18
N LEU A 201 -18.03 -10.59 4.47
CA LEU A 201 -18.51 -9.26 4.08
C LEU A 201 -18.09 -8.21 5.12
N MET A 202 -17.72 -7.01 4.64
CA MET A 202 -17.47 -5.82 5.45
C MET A 202 -18.13 -4.61 4.77
N VAL A 203 -18.66 -3.68 5.56
CA VAL A 203 -19.14 -2.39 5.06
C VAL A 203 -17.99 -1.41 5.07
N ILE A 204 -17.56 -0.95 3.89
CA ILE A 204 -16.46 0.00 3.71
C ILE A 204 -16.95 1.10 2.75
N GLY A 205 -16.81 2.37 3.14
CA GLY A 205 -17.35 3.50 2.37
C GLY A 205 -18.86 3.41 2.15
N GLY A 206 -19.59 2.79 3.10
CA GLY A 206 -21.04 2.54 2.99
C GLY A 206 -21.44 1.38 2.07
N VAL A 207 -20.50 0.63 1.51
CA VAL A 207 -20.76 -0.48 0.57
C VAL A 207 -20.38 -1.81 1.23
N SER A 208 -21.29 -2.79 1.18
CA SER A 208 -20.99 -4.16 1.60
C SER A 208 -20.16 -4.87 0.53
N VAL A 209 -18.93 -5.25 0.88
CA VAL A 209 -17.96 -5.86 -0.03
C VAL A 209 -17.29 -7.08 0.59
N PRO A 210 -16.82 -8.04 -0.22
CA PRO A 210 -15.99 -9.10 0.29
C PRO A 210 -14.63 -8.56 0.76
N ALA A 211 -14.22 -9.05 1.92
CA ALA A 211 -12.99 -8.69 2.59
C ALA A 211 -12.30 -9.94 3.14
N ILE A 212 -10.97 -9.95 3.13
CA ILE A 212 -10.17 -11.08 3.62
C ILE A 212 -8.95 -10.60 4.40
N ASN A 213 -8.61 -11.31 5.48
CA ASN A 213 -7.38 -11.08 6.22
C ASN A 213 -6.22 -11.85 5.56
N LEU A 214 -5.31 -11.15 4.91
CA LEU A 214 -4.13 -11.72 4.27
C LEU A 214 -2.94 -10.76 4.39
N PRO A 215 -1.69 -11.29 4.44
CA PRO A 215 -0.51 -10.45 4.46
C PRO A 215 -0.41 -9.60 3.18
N HIS A 216 0.25 -8.44 3.28
CA HIS A 216 0.43 -7.51 2.16
C HIS A 216 1.01 -8.16 0.89
N THR A 217 1.84 -9.19 1.03
CA THR A 217 2.45 -9.94 -0.06
C THR A 217 1.45 -10.67 -0.95
N MET A 218 0.25 -10.96 -0.46
CA MET A 218 -0.82 -11.62 -1.22
C MET A 218 -1.93 -10.66 -1.66
N ALA A 219 -1.87 -9.39 -1.26
CA ALA A 219 -3.01 -8.48 -1.34
C ALA A 219 -3.45 -8.17 -2.77
N SER A 220 -2.52 -8.00 -3.71
CA SER A 220 -2.90 -7.68 -5.10
C SER A 220 -3.60 -8.83 -5.81
N ASP A 221 -3.04 -10.04 -5.75
CA ASP A 221 -3.63 -11.22 -6.41
C ASP A 221 -4.95 -11.63 -5.74
N ALA A 222 -4.99 -11.69 -4.40
CA ALA A 222 -6.20 -12.02 -3.67
C ALA A 222 -7.31 -10.98 -3.91
N GLY A 223 -6.96 -9.69 -3.96
CA GLY A 223 -7.93 -8.64 -4.25
C GLY A 223 -8.43 -8.64 -5.67
N HIS A 224 -7.56 -8.88 -6.64
CA HIS A 224 -7.98 -9.04 -8.03
C HIS A 224 -8.94 -10.22 -8.20
N MET A 225 -8.67 -11.34 -7.54
CA MET A 225 -9.57 -12.51 -7.55
C MET A 225 -10.90 -12.21 -6.87
N LEU A 226 -10.86 -11.58 -5.70
CA LEU A 226 -12.04 -11.33 -4.87
C LEU A 226 -12.92 -10.19 -5.41
N SER A 227 -12.37 -9.27 -6.20
CA SER A 227 -13.12 -8.15 -6.77
C SER A 227 -13.97 -8.53 -7.99
N GLN A 228 -13.80 -9.72 -8.56
CA GLN A 228 -14.52 -10.13 -9.76
C GLN A 228 -16.04 -10.16 -9.53
N GLY A 229 -16.79 -9.37 -10.30
CA GLY A 229 -18.25 -9.27 -10.18
C GLY A 229 -18.73 -8.56 -8.91
N GLN A 230 -17.85 -7.85 -8.20
CA GLN A 230 -18.14 -7.13 -6.96
C GLN A 230 -17.89 -5.63 -7.16
N PRO A 231 -18.51 -4.73 -6.37
CA PRO A 231 -18.20 -3.30 -6.45
C PRO A 231 -16.70 -3.03 -6.25
N PHE A 232 -16.11 -3.71 -5.27
CA PHE A 232 -14.68 -3.82 -5.03
C PHE A 232 -14.46 -4.94 -3.99
N ALA A 233 -13.21 -5.22 -3.67
CA ALA A 233 -12.80 -6.13 -2.59
C ALA A 233 -11.75 -5.48 -1.69
N ALA A 234 -11.67 -5.96 -0.45
CA ALA A 234 -10.73 -5.46 0.55
C ALA A 234 -9.83 -6.57 1.10
N ILE A 235 -8.54 -6.26 1.22
CA ILE A 235 -7.56 -7.11 1.88
C ILE A 235 -7.05 -6.31 3.06
N TYR A 236 -7.02 -6.92 4.23
CA TYR A 236 -6.51 -6.25 5.41
C TYR A 236 -5.52 -7.12 6.18
N TRP A 237 -4.63 -6.45 6.90
CA TRP A 237 -3.71 -7.06 7.85
C TRP A 237 -3.43 -6.08 8.99
N ASP A 238 -3.02 -6.61 10.13
CA ASP A 238 -2.73 -5.82 11.32
C ASP A 238 -1.21 -5.60 11.47
N THR A 239 -0.82 -4.38 11.80
CA THR A 239 0.52 -4.03 12.32
C THR A 239 0.43 -3.75 13.81
N ALA A 240 1.57 -3.43 14.44
CA ALA A 240 1.57 -3.04 15.85
C ALA A 240 0.76 -1.75 16.11
N GLU A 241 0.58 -0.90 15.09
CA GLU A 241 0.00 0.43 15.20
C GLU A 241 -1.40 0.56 14.60
N ALA A 242 -1.74 -0.23 13.57
CA ALA A 242 -2.94 -0.01 12.77
C ALA A 242 -3.37 -1.26 12.00
N ARG A 243 -4.64 -1.28 11.58
CA ARG A 243 -5.10 -2.16 10.49
C ARG A 243 -4.90 -1.46 9.16
N GLN A 244 -4.20 -2.14 8.26
CA GLN A 244 -3.97 -1.71 6.89
C GLN A 244 -5.05 -2.30 5.98
N PHE A 245 -5.50 -1.53 5.01
CA PHE A 245 -6.45 -1.96 3.98
C PHE A 245 -5.86 -1.73 2.59
N SER A 246 -5.99 -2.73 1.74
CA SER A 246 -5.66 -2.72 0.32
C SER A 246 -6.94 -3.04 -0.45
N LEU A 247 -7.46 -2.06 -1.18
CA LEU A 247 -8.68 -2.17 -1.97
C LEU A 247 -8.36 -2.49 -3.43
N ARG A 248 -9.15 -3.37 -4.04
CA ARG A 248 -9.06 -3.70 -5.47
C ARG A 248 -10.45 -3.66 -6.11
N SER A 249 -10.53 -3.12 -7.32
CA SER A 249 -11.74 -3.17 -8.15
C SER A 249 -11.38 -3.48 -9.60
N THR A 250 -12.37 -3.89 -10.39
CA THR A 250 -12.25 -4.00 -11.85
C THR A 250 -12.65 -2.68 -12.52
N ASP A 251 -12.51 -2.58 -13.84
CA ASP A 251 -12.90 -1.39 -14.60
C ASP A 251 -14.42 -1.12 -14.52
N GLU A 252 -15.23 -2.14 -14.27
CA GLU A 252 -16.67 -2.08 -14.04
C GLU A 252 -17.02 -1.77 -12.57
N GLY A 253 -16.06 -1.95 -11.66
CA GLY A 253 -16.22 -1.69 -10.22
C GLY A 253 -16.19 -0.20 -9.86
N LEU A 254 -16.25 0.09 -8.57
CA LEU A 254 -16.16 1.46 -8.03
C LEU A 254 -14.71 1.98 -8.05
N ASP A 255 -14.58 3.31 -8.01
CA ASP A 255 -13.29 3.97 -7.80
C ASP A 255 -12.86 3.80 -6.34
N VAL A 256 -11.95 2.85 -6.10
CA VAL A 256 -11.45 2.58 -4.74
C VAL A 256 -10.51 3.65 -4.23
N GLY A 257 -9.94 4.49 -5.11
CA GLY A 257 -9.18 5.67 -4.74
C GLY A 257 -10.04 6.68 -3.99
N GLU A 258 -11.24 6.94 -4.50
CA GLU A 258 -12.22 7.81 -3.84
C GLU A 258 -12.75 7.22 -2.52
N ILE A 259 -12.92 5.89 -2.45
CA ILE A 259 -13.27 5.22 -1.18
C ILE A 259 -12.13 5.37 -0.16
N ALA A 260 -10.89 5.12 -0.55
CA ALA A 260 -9.73 5.23 0.35
C ALA A 260 -9.52 6.65 0.88
N LYS A 261 -9.80 7.69 0.08
CA LYS A 261 -9.72 9.10 0.50
C LYS A 261 -10.61 9.42 1.71
N GLN A 262 -11.77 8.75 1.84
CA GLN A 262 -12.66 8.93 3.01
C GLN A 262 -12.00 8.54 4.33
N TYR A 263 -10.98 7.68 4.28
CA TYR A 263 -10.22 7.20 5.43
C TYR A 263 -8.80 7.79 5.50
N GLY A 264 -8.53 8.88 4.77
CA GLY A 264 -7.21 9.52 4.71
C GLY A 264 -6.17 8.73 3.91
N GLY A 265 -6.60 7.74 3.11
CA GLY A 265 -5.77 7.02 2.16
C GLY A 265 -5.82 7.60 0.74
N GLY A 266 -5.46 6.78 -0.24
CA GLY A 266 -5.46 7.16 -1.65
C GLY A 266 -4.93 6.06 -2.57
N GLY A 267 -4.78 6.40 -3.85
CA GLY A 267 -4.27 5.48 -4.87
C GLY A 267 -4.92 5.68 -6.24
N HIS A 268 -4.87 4.63 -7.05
CA HIS A 268 -5.50 4.56 -8.36
C HIS A 268 -6.95 4.10 -8.25
N ARG A 269 -7.72 4.31 -9.32
CA ARG A 269 -9.13 3.91 -9.43
C ARG A 269 -9.37 2.46 -9.02
N ASN A 270 -8.47 1.56 -9.41
CA ASN A 270 -8.62 0.10 -9.24
C ASN A 270 -7.73 -0.48 -8.14
N ALA A 271 -6.84 0.33 -7.56
CA ALA A 271 -5.90 -0.11 -6.53
C ALA A 271 -5.58 1.07 -5.61
N ALA A 272 -6.08 1.01 -4.39
CA ALA A 272 -5.90 2.03 -3.38
C ALA A 272 -5.72 1.40 -2.01
N GLY A 273 -5.25 2.18 -1.05
CA GLY A 273 -5.09 1.71 0.32
C GLY A 273 -5.29 2.82 1.34
N PHE A 274 -5.63 2.40 2.56
CA PHE A 274 -5.75 3.27 3.72
C PHE A 274 -5.41 2.47 4.99
N LYS A 275 -5.26 3.16 6.12
CA LYS A 275 -5.04 2.53 7.42
C LYS A 275 -5.92 3.17 8.46
N VAL A 276 -6.31 2.39 9.45
CA VAL A 276 -7.13 2.84 10.57
C VAL A 276 -6.52 2.38 11.89
N PRO A 277 -6.63 3.17 12.97
CA PRO A 277 -6.16 2.78 14.28
C PRO A 277 -6.94 1.57 14.83
N GLY A 278 -6.38 0.90 15.83
CA GLY A 278 -6.95 -0.35 16.37
C GLY A 278 -8.32 -0.22 17.03
N ASP A 279 -8.74 0.98 17.41
CA ASP A 279 -10.05 1.30 17.98
C ASP A 279 -11.10 1.72 16.94
N HIS A 280 -10.72 1.81 15.67
CA HIS A 280 -11.64 2.15 14.58
C HIS A 280 -12.70 1.07 14.36
N GLU A 281 -13.92 1.44 13.95
CA GLU A 281 -15.06 0.52 13.74
C GLU A 281 -14.78 -0.60 12.73
N LEU A 282 -13.93 -0.36 11.73
CA LEU A 282 -13.46 -1.37 10.76
C LEU A 282 -12.53 -2.42 11.38
N VAL A 283 -12.01 -2.15 12.59
CA VAL A 283 -11.19 -3.07 13.38
C VAL A 283 -12.05 -3.80 14.40
N THR A 284 -12.78 -3.04 15.22
CA THR A 284 -13.56 -3.53 16.37
C THR A 284 -14.90 -4.15 15.96
N GLY A 285 -15.36 -3.89 14.73
CA GLY A 285 -16.70 -4.25 14.27
C GLY A 285 -17.75 -3.22 14.76
N HIS A 286 -18.92 -3.19 14.13
CA HIS A 286 -20.04 -2.30 14.48
C HIS A 286 -20.71 -2.63 15.83
N ILE A 287 -20.00 -3.31 16.74
CA ILE A 287 -20.53 -3.73 18.04
C ILE A 287 -21.02 -2.51 18.85
N PRO A 288 -20.35 -1.33 18.89
CA PRO A 288 -20.86 -0.22 19.68
C PRO A 288 -22.14 0.42 19.09
N ALA A 289 -22.22 0.62 17.77
CA ALA A 289 -23.28 1.44 17.18
C ALA A 289 -24.66 0.75 17.13
N GLN A 290 -24.70 -0.57 16.92
CA GLN A 290 -25.96 -1.32 17.01
C GLN A 290 -26.42 -1.49 18.45
N LEU A 291 -25.50 -1.63 19.42
CA LEU A 291 -25.84 -1.68 20.83
C LEU A 291 -26.27 -0.28 21.36
N GLU A 292 -25.66 0.81 20.91
CA GLU A 292 -26.08 2.15 21.38
C GLU A 292 -27.43 2.61 20.79
N SER A 293 -27.80 2.16 19.58
CA SER A 293 -29.03 2.60 18.89
C SER A 293 -30.27 1.76 19.16
N THR A 294 -30.15 0.53 19.68
CA THR A 294 -31.29 -0.37 19.94
C THR A 294 -31.67 -0.51 21.42
N MET A 295 -30.96 0.15 22.34
CA MET A 295 -30.98 -0.25 23.74
C MET A 295 -31.51 0.82 24.69
N GLU A 296 -32.79 0.72 25.02
CA GLU A 296 -33.43 1.56 26.04
C GLU A 296 -32.94 1.26 27.48
N SER A 297 -32.31 0.10 27.73
CA SER A 297 -31.84 -0.30 29.07
C SER A 297 -30.45 0.28 29.42
N PRO A 298 -30.34 1.11 30.49
CA PRO A 298 -29.06 1.60 31.01
C PRO A 298 -28.14 0.48 31.54
N ASP A 299 -28.73 -0.58 32.09
CA ASP A 299 -27.98 -1.67 32.75
C ASP A 299 -27.25 -2.54 31.72
N LEU A 300 -27.90 -2.81 30.59
CA LEU A 300 -27.27 -3.59 29.52
C LEU A 300 -26.19 -2.78 28.80
N ARG A 301 -26.36 -1.46 28.68
CA ARG A 301 -25.27 -0.55 28.24
C ARG A 301 -24.05 -0.60 29.17
N ALA A 302 -24.26 -0.58 30.48
CA ALA A 302 -23.17 -0.69 31.45
C ALA A 302 -22.46 -2.06 31.36
N ALA A 303 -23.21 -3.16 31.21
CA ALA A 303 -22.66 -4.49 31.08
C ALA A 303 -21.81 -4.66 29.80
N LEU A 304 -22.28 -4.15 28.66
CA LEU A 304 -21.55 -4.23 27.39
C LEU A 304 -20.33 -3.31 27.34
N ALA A 305 -20.40 -2.14 27.98
CA ALA A 305 -19.23 -1.28 28.16
C ALA A 305 -18.13 -2.00 28.95
N GLU A 306 -18.50 -2.74 30.01
CA GLU A 306 -17.56 -3.53 30.80
C GLU A 306 -16.99 -4.74 30.01
N VAL A 307 -17.80 -5.39 29.16
CA VAL A 307 -17.33 -6.44 28.24
C VAL A 307 -16.33 -5.87 27.24
N THR A 308 -16.64 -4.71 26.65
CA THR A 308 -15.80 -4.04 25.66
C THR A 308 -14.48 -3.62 26.29
N GLU A 309 -14.50 -3.08 27.52
CA GLU A 309 -13.28 -2.71 28.25
C GLU A 309 -12.45 -3.95 28.63
N CYS A 310 -13.08 -5.06 29.03
CA CYS A 310 -12.38 -6.32 29.24
C CYS A 310 -11.74 -6.85 27.95
N LEU A 311 -12.44 -6.79 26.81
CA LEU A 311 -11.86 -7.19 25.52
C LEU A 311 -10.69 -6.27 25.13
N ARG A 312 -10.85 -4.96 25.29
CA ARG A 312 -9.81 -3.97 25.02
C ARG A 312 -8.57 -4.23 25.86
N LEU A 313 -8.70 -4.43 27.17
CA LEU A 313 -7.58 -4.72 28.08
C LEU A 313 -6.91 -6.06 27.74
N ALA A 314 -7.69 -7.09 27.40
CA ALA A 314 -7.13 -8.40 27.01
C ALA A 314 -6.32 -8.29 25.71
N LEU A 315 -6.80 -7.51 24.75
CA LEU A 315 -6.15 -7.32 23.45
C LEU A 315 -4.95 -6.35 23.49
N THR A 316 -4.97 -5.35 24.37
CA THR A 316 -3.96 -4.27 24.38
C THR A 316 -2.94 -4.35 25.52
N GLN A 317 -3.29 -4.98 26.64
CA GLN A 317 -2.47 -4.98 27.86
C GLN A 317 -2.22 -6.38 28.44
N GLY A 318 -2.82 -7.43 27.86
CA GLY A 318 -2.53 -8.83 28.19
C GLY A 318 -3.02 -9.32 29.57
N GLU A 319 -3.52 -8.44 30.43
CA GLU A 319 -4.02 -8.81 31.76
C GLU A 319 -5.48 -8.38 31.97
N VAL A 320 -6.37 -9.36 31.87
CA VAL A 320 -7.74 -9.26 32.39
C VAL A 320 -7.99 -10.48 33.24
N SER A 321 -8.40 -10.30 34.49
CA SER A 321 -8.72 -11.46 35.32
C SER A 321 -9.90 -12.20 34.68
N ALA A 322 -9.76 -13.51 34.50
CA ALA A 322 -10.80 -14.36 33.91
C ALA A 322 -12.14 -14.21 34.65
N SER A 323 -12.09 -13.92 35.96
CA SER A 323 -13.28 -13.64 36.77
C SER A 323 -13.99 -12.33 36.38
N ARG A 324 -13.25 -11.29 35.96
CA ARG A 324 -13.82 -10.00 35.55
C ARG A 324 -14.46 -10.12 34.16
N ALA A 325 -13.74 -10.73 33.22
CA ALA A 325 -14.27 -11.01 31.88
C ALA A 325 -15.49 -11.94 31.94
N GLY A 326 -15.43 -12.98 32.77
CA GLY A 326 -16.54 -13.91 32.98
C GLY A 326 -17.79 -13.23 33.56
N ARG A 327 -17.64 -12.36 34.56
CA ARG A 327 -18.76 -11.58 35.12
C ARG A 327 -19.36 -10.60 34.11
N ALA A 328 -18.51 -9.93 33.33
CA ALA A 328 -18.98 -9.00 32.29
C ALA A 328 -19.80 -9.72 31.22
N LEU A 329 -19.29 -10.87 30.73
CA LEU A 329 -19.99 -11.72 29.75
C LEU A 329 -21.30 -12.29 30.32
N GLN A 330 -21.31 -12.73 31.57
CA GLN A 330 -22.51 -13.25 32.22
C GLN A 330 -23.58 -12.17 32.40
N ALA A 331 -23.20 -10.98 32.89
CA ALA A 331 -24.13 -9.86 33.06
C ALA A 331 -24.73 -9.41 31.71
N ALA A 332 -23.92 -9.35 30.66
CA ALA A 332 -24.41 -9.06 29.30
C ALA A 332 -25.35 -10.17 28.80
N GLY A 333 -25.04 -11.44 29.06
CA GLY A 333 -25.87 -12.59 28.67
C GLY A 333 -27.23 -12.63 29.38
N GLU A 334 -27.28 -12.36 30.69
CA GLU A 334 -28.52 -12.33 31.48
C GLU A 334 -29.48 -11.24 30.98
N LEU A 335 -28.95 -10.03 30.77
CA LEU A 335 -29.72 -8.88 30.28
C LEU A 335 -30.16 -8.99 28.81
N LEU A 336 -29.45 -9.79 27.99
CA LEU A 336 -29.88 -10.15 26.64
C LEU A 336 -30.96 -11.23 26.67
N GLY A 337 -30.91 -12.17 27.62
CA GLY A 337 -31.94 -13.19 27.83
C GLY A 337 -33.28 -12.60 28.30
N GLU A 338 -33.25 -11.60 29.19
CA GLU A 338 -34.47 -10.91 29.64
C GLU A 338 -35.17 -10.09 28.54
N ASN A 339 -34.42 -9.64 27.53
CA ASN A 339 -35.00 -8.90 26.39
C ASN A 339 -35.55 -9.79 25.27
N LEU A 340 -35.22 -11.10 25.25
CA LEU A 340 -35.72 -12.03 24.22
C LEU A 340 -37.07 -12.67 24.59
N ASP A 341 -37.45 -12.67 25.88
CA ASP A 341 -38.76 -13.16 26.35
C ASP A 341 -39.87 -12.07 26.31
N GLY A 342 -39.55 -10.86 25.84
CA GLY A 342 -40.48 -9.72 25.77
C GLY A 342 -41.34 -9.63 24.50
N GLY A 343 -41.34 -10.66 23.64
CA GLY A 343 -41.93 -10.58 22.30
C GLY A 343 -42.73 -11.80 21.86
N GLU A 344 -43.80 -12.14 22.58
CA GLU A 344 -44.97 -12.82 21.97
C GLU A 344 -46.28 -12.23 22.53
N VAL A 345 -46.88 -11.28 21.78
CA VAL A 345 -48.21 -11.37 21.13
C VAL A 345 -48.25 -10.42 19.94
#